data_AF-A0A6G8C8N5-F1
#
_entry.id   AF-A0A6G8C8N5-F1
#
_cell.length_a   1.000
_cell.length_b   1.000
_cell.length_c   1.000
_cell.angle_alpha   90.00
_cell.angle_beta   90.00
_cell.angle_gamma   90.00
#
_symmetry.space_group_name_H-M   'P 1'
#
loop_
_entity.id
_entity.type
_entity.pdbx_description
1 polymer ?
#
loop_
_entity_poly.entity_id
_entity_poly.type
_entity_poly.pdbx_seq_one_letter_code
_entity_poly.pdbx_strand_id
1 'polypeptide(L)'
;MFAYNRVLGMGYTLSNNGAKPLTTISILVRDFLLRDYPTPPPPPTFPLDAAAIAPYLGHYQSAAPRNALTGFSTHLLGGISLEQSGQLLTLKPLIGAPDTLLATGPLTFRISGQTQPSVALTRDRDGELVLISPQGYALKAGMWWWLPPTLFWASILLATTSSIAGLIWIIYALRKQLPRLQLLPRLLPLLATVALIIVVLALVSLGGNVAAAGRISFESVLLFVAPLAFAVLTLWGLVLTVRRFRLFRSRVVAWYLLLTYGALGLIATVLGSYGWLGLQLWSV
;
A
#
# COMPACT_ATOMS: atom_id res chain seq x y z
N MET A 1 2.84 -23.64 7.63
CA MET A 1 3.45 -23.74 6.28
C MET A 1 3.67 -25.20 5.97
N PHE A 2 3.46 -25.63 4.73
CA PHE A 2 3.78 -27.00 4.31
C PHE A 2 4.37 -26.98 2.91
N ALA A 3 5.14 -28.02 2.57
CA ALA A 3 5.63 -28.25 1.23
C ALA A 3 5.67 -29.77 0.96
N TYR A 4 5.36 -30.16 -0.27
CA TYR A 4 5.35 -31.56 -0.68
C TYR A 4 5.83 -31.70 -2.12
N ASN A 5 6.74 -32.64 -2.35
CA ASN A 5 7.21 -33.05 -3.67
C ASN A 5 6.70 -34.47 -3.94
N ARG A 6 5.75 -34.57 -4.89
CA ARG A 6 5.11 -35.84 -5.25
C ARG A 6 6.06 -36.83 -5.93
N VAL A 7 7.03 -36.36 -6.71
CA VAL A 7 7.98 -37.22 -7.45
C VAL A 7 8.93 -37.90 -6.48
N LEU A 8 9.42 -37.16 -5.49
CA LEU A 8 10.33 -37.69 -4.47
C LEU A 8 9.57 -38.36 -3.31
N GLY A 9 8.25 -38.22 -3.24
CA GLY A 9 7.44 -38.71 -2.12
C GLY A 9 7.74 -38.04 -0.78
N MET A 10 8.38 -36.86 -0.79
CA MET A 10 8.84 -36.16 0.42
C MET A 10 8.03 -34.91 0.68
N GLY A 11 7.82 -34.59 1.95
CA GLY A 11 7.25 -33.31 2.35
C GLY A 11 7.46 -33.03 3.82
N TYR A 12 7.11 -31.81 4.21
CA TYR A 12 7.17 -31.37 5.59
C TYR A 12 6.04 -30.39 5.89
N THR A 13 5.71 -30.29 7.16
CA THR A 13 4.81 -29.27 7.70
C THR A 13 5.50 -28.59 8.87
N LEU A 14 5.34 -27.27 8.95
CA LEU A 14 5.82 -26.43 10.04
C LEU A 14 4.63 -25.64 10.57
N SER A 15 4.42 -25.74 11.89
CA SER A 15 3.46 -24.89 12.61
C SER A 15 4.23 -23.97 13.54
N ASN A 16 3.74 -22.73 13.70
CA ASN A 16 4.33 -21.74 14.59
C ASN A 16 3.24 -20.87 15.18
N ASN A 17 3.30 -20.70 16.51
CA ASN A 17 2.42 -19.82 17.27
C ASN A 17 3.14 -18.52 17.70
N GLY A 18 4.37 -18.28 17.25
CA GLY A 18 5.12 -17.05 17.46
C GLY A 18 5.09 -16.10 16.26
N ALA A 19 5.46 -14.83 16.49
CA ALA A 19 5.39 -13.77 15.47
C ALA A 19 6.49 -13.83 14.39
N LYS A 20 7.56 -14.62 14.59
CA LYS A 20 8.68 -14.69 13.63
C LYS A 20 8.35 -15.61 12.44
N PRO A 21 8.72 -15.22 11.21
CA PRO A 21 8.50 -16.06 10.04
C PRO A 21 9.35 -17.35 10.11
N LEU A 22 8.78 -18.45 9.61
CA LEU A 22 9.43 -19.77 9.59
C LEU A 22 10.39 -19.97 8.40
N THR A 23 10.67 -18.93 7.63
CA THR A 23 11.39 -19.04 6.34
C THR A 23 12.76 -19.70 6.49
N THR A 24 13.56 -19.31 7.49
CA THR A 24 14.90 -19.88 7.71
C THR A 24 14.83 -21.37 8.06
N ILE A 25 13.86 -21.77 8.90
CA ILE A 25 13.66 -23.17 9.28
C ILE A 25 13.18 -23.97 8.06
N SER A 26 12.27 -23.40 7.26
CA SER A 26 11.77 -23.99 6.02
C SER A 26 12.90 -24.24 5.01
N ILE A 27 13.85 -23.30 4.86
CA ILE A 27 15.03 -23.47 4.01
C ILE A 27 15.90 -24.61 4.55
N LEU A 28 16.23 -24.59 5.85
CA LEU A 28 17.09 -25.62 6.45
C LEU A 28 16.50 -27.03 6.34
N VAL A 29 15.19 -27.19 6.60
CA VAL A 29 14.50 -28.47 6.42
C VAL A 29 14.50 -28.89 4.97
N ARG A 30 14.25 -27.97 4.03
CA ARG A 30 14.29 -28.27 2.59
C ARG A 30 15.68 -28.72 2.15
N ASP A 31 16.72 -28.01 2.56
CA ASP A 31 18.10 -28.30 2.18
C ASP A 31 18.55 -29.63 2.76
N PHE A 32 18.13 -29.96 3.99
CA PHE A 32 18.36 -31.29 4.58
C PHE A 32 17.66 -32.40 3.81
N LEU A 33 16.36 -32.23 3.48
CA LEU A 33 15.58 -33.23 2.74
C LEU A 33 16.09 -33.44 1.31
N LEU A 34 16.61 -32.39 0.67
CA LEU A 34 17.06 -32.42 -0.73
C LEU A 34 18.57 -32.63 -0.89
N ARG A 35 19.34 -32.79 0.19
CA ARG A 35 20.82 -32.84 0.16
C ARG A 35 21.39 -33.91 -0.78
N ASP A 36 20.69 -35.03 -0.90
CA ASP A 36 21.12 -36.20 -1.68
C ASP A 36 20.47 -36.23 -3.09
N TYR A 37 19.71 -35.19 -3.45
CA TYR A 37 18.99 -35.12 -4.72
C TYR A 37 19.58 -34.03 -5.63
N PRO A 38 19.78 -34.32 -6.92
CA PRO A 38 20.25 -33.32 -7.87
C PRO A 38 19.21 -32.22 -8.05
N THR A 39 19.68 -30.98 -8.21
CA THR A 39 18.81 -29.86 -8.59
C THR A 39 18.18 -30.15 -9.97
N PRO A 40 16.85 -30.14 -10.09
CA PRO A 40 16.20 -30.38 -11.38
C PRO A 40 16.56 -29.26 -12.37
N PRO A 41 16.64 -29.57 -13.68
CA PRO A 41 16.87 -28.56 -14.69
C PRO A 41 15.72 -27.53 -14.69
N PRO A 42 15.99 -26.27 -15.10
CA PRO A 42 14.96 -25.26 -15.19
C PRO A 42 13.85 -25.73 -16.17
N PRO A 43 12.57 -25.45 -15.87
CA PRO A 43 11.48 -25.82 -16.77
C PRO A 43 11.66 -25.16 -18.14
N PRO A 44 11.29 -25.84 -19.24
CA PRO A 44 11.36 -25.28 -20.57
C PRO A 44 10.52 -24.00 -20.65
N THR A 45 10.98 -23.04 -21.45
CA THR A 45 10.28 -21.80 -21.75
C THR A 45 9.71 -21.86 -23.15
N PHE A 46 8.47 -21.40 -23.30
CA PHE A 46 7.83 -21.30 -24.60
C PHE A 46 8.13 -19.93 -25.23
N PRO A 47 8.16 -19.83 -26.58
CA PRO A 47 8.22 -18.53 -27.23
C PRO A 47 6.96 -17.73 -26.91
N LEU A 48 7.11 -16.41 -26.73
CA LEU A 48 5.99 -15.50 -26.52
C LEU A 48 5.26 -15.22 -27.84
N ASP A 49 3.95 -15.41 -27.82
CA ASP A 49 3.06 -14.88 -28.86
C ASP A 49 2.72 -13.42 -28.55
N ALA A 50 3.48 -12.50 -29.15
CA ALA A 50 3.30 -11.07 -28.94
C ALA A 50 1.90 -10.58 -29.36
N ALA A 51 1.30 -11.19 -30.39
CA ALA A 51 -0.03 -10.79 -30.86
C ALA A 51 -1.13 -11.18 -29.87
N ALA A 52 -1.03 -12.36 -29.25
CA ALA A 52 -1.95 -12.80 -28.21
C ALA A 52 -1.83 -11.97 -26.92
N ILE A 53 -0.64 -11.47 -26.60
CA ILE A 53 -0.35 -10.73 -25.36
C ILE A 53 -0.66 -9.23 -25.48
N ALA A 54 -0.52 -8.65 -26.66
CA ALA A 54 -0.70 -7.21 -26.89
C ALA A 54 -1.97 -6.61 -26.23
N PRO A 55 -3.16 -7.26 -26.26
CA PRO A 55 -4.35 -6.74 -25.59
C PRO A 55 -4.21 -6.63 -24.07
N TYR A 56 -3.41 -7.51 -23.45
CA TYR A 56 -3.20 -7.57 -22.01
C TYR A 56 -2.15 -6.59 -21.50
N LEU A 57 -1.35 -5.97 -22.36
CA LEU A 57 -0.35 -5.00 -21.92
C LEU A 57 -1.01 -3.75 -21.31
N GLY A 58 -0.40 -3.22 -20.26
CA GLY A 58 -0.87 -2.02 -19.57
C GLY A 58 -0.95 -2.19 -18.05
N HIS A 59 -1.71 -1.30 -17.43
CA HIS A 59 -1.80 -1.21 -15.98
C HIS A 59 -2.92 -2.08 -15.42
N TYR A 60 -2.71 -2.69 -14.26
CA TYR A 60 -3.66 -3.54 -13.56
C TYR A 60 -3.84 -3.10 -12.13
N GLN A 61 -5.08 -3.13 -11.66
CA GLN A 61 -5.45 -2.79 -10.29
C GLN A 61 -6.10 -3.98 -9.60
N SER A 62 -5.73 -4.21 -8.33
CA SER A 62 -6.30 -5.29 -7.52
C SER A 62 -7.81 -5.11 -7.40
N ALA A 63 -8.57 -6.14 -7.80
CA ALA A 63 -10.03 -6.13 -7.71
C ALA A 63 -10.53 -7.05 -6.58
N ALA A 64 -9.69 -7.94 -6.06
CA ALA A 64 -9.98 -8.76 -4.89
C ALA A 64 -8.81 -8.71 -3.89
N PRO A 65 -8.65 -7.61 -3.13
CA PRO A 65 -7.59 -7.53 -2.13
C PRO A 65 -7.82 -8.58 -1.04
N ARG A 66 -6.82 -9.42 -0.78
CA ARG A 66 -6.88 -10.46 0.27
C ARG A 66 -7.24 -9.90 1.65
N ASN A 67 -6.77 -8.69 1.94
CA ASN A 67 -7.06 -7.96 3.17
C ASN A 67 -7.82 -6.69 2.84
N ALA A 68 -9.14 -6.69 3.07
CA ALA A 68 -10.01 -5.54 2.80
C ALA A 68 -9.52 -4.27 3.54
N LEU A 69 -9.09 -4.41 4.80
CA LEU A 69 -8.56 -3.31 5.60
C LEU A 69 -7.34 -2.62 4.98
N THR A 70 -6.46 -3.36 4.29
CA THR A 70 -5.26 -2.78 3.65
C THR A 70 -5.43 -2.59 2.15
N GLY A 71 -6.64 -2.80 1.60
CA GLY A 71 -6.94 -2.70 0.18
C GLY A 71 -6.62 -1.32 -0.40
N PHE A 72 -6.78 -0.27 0.40
CA PHE A 72 -6.46 1.10 0.00
C PHE A 72 -4.99 1.26 -0.42
N SER A 73 -4.06 0.48 0.15
CA SER A 73 -2.64 0.59 -0.22
C SER A 73 -2.43 0.18 -1.68
N THR A 74 -3.07 -0.88 -2.15
CA THR A 74 -2.99 -1.31 -3.56
C THR A 74 -3.65 -0.30 -4.52
N HIS A 75 -4.67 0.42 -4.04
CA HIS A 75 -5.34 1.45 -4.82
C HIS A 75 -4.50 2.74 -4.91
N LEU A 76 -3.95 3.21 -3.78
CA LEU A 76 -3.16 4.44 -3.69
C LEU A 76 -1.73 4.29 -4.18
N LEU A 77 -1.16 3.09 -4.15
CA LEU A 77 0.21 2.84 -4.63
C LEU A 77 0.25 2.42 -6.10
N GLY A 78 -0.88 2.51 -6.81
CA GLY A 78 -0.92 2.40 -8.26
C GLY A 78 -0.53 1.03 -8.79
N GLY A 79 -1.11 -0.05 -8.25
CA GLY A 79 -1.20 -1.35 -8.92
C GLY A 79 0.11 -1.96 -9.45
N ILE A 80 -0.02 -2.71 -10.55
CA ILE A 80 1.09 -3.35 -11.28
C ILE A 80 0.95 -3.12 -12.78
N SER A 81 2.05 -2.87 -13.48
CA SER A 81 2.07 -2.76 -14.94
C SER A 81 2.61 -4.03 -15.57
N LEU A 82 1.91 -4.55 -16.58
CA LEU A 82 2.39 -5.62 -17.44
C LEU A 82 3.03 -5.00 -18.68
N GLU A 83 4.35 -5.12 -18.78
CA GLU A 83 5.16 -4.55 -19.86
C GLU A 83 5.86 -5.66 -20.66
N GLN A 84 5.99 -5.47 -21.97
CA GLN A 84 6.77 -6.36 -22.83
C GLN A 84 8.09 -5.67 -23.23
N SER A 85 9.20 -6.36 -23.02
CA SER A 85 10.53 -5.95 -23.46
C SER A 85 11.14 -7.06 -24.33
N GLY A 86 11.01 -6.93 -25.65
CA GLY A 86 11.42 -7.97 -26.60
C GLY A 86 10.69 -9.30 -26.37
N GLN A 87 11.44 -10.34 -26.04
CA GLN A 87 10.93 -11.68 -25.68
C GLN A 87 10.79 -11.88 -24.17
N LEU A 88 10.66 -10.80 -23.40
CA LEU A 88 10.42 -10.88 -21.96
C LEU A 88 9.14 -10.11 -21.63
N LEU A 89 8.37 -10.68 -20.72
CA LEU A 89 7.20 -10.04 -20.14
C LEU A 89 7.53 -9.73 -18.69
N THR A 90 7.22 -8.53 -18.20
CA THR A 90 7.57 -8.10 -16.84
C THR A 90 6.36 -7.55 -16.11
N LEU A 91 6.25 -7.89 -14.83
CA LEU A 91 5.34 -7.27 -13.88
C LEU A 91 6.10 -6.21 -13.11
N LYS A 92 5.76 -4.95 -13.37
CA LYS A 92 6.41 -3.81 -12.76
C LYS A 92 5.47 -3.12 -11.76
N PRO A 93 5.67 -3.31 -10.46
CA PRO A 93 4.97 -2.51 -9.47
C PRO A 93 5.46 -1.06 -9.52
N LEU A 94 4.65 -0.12 -9.03
CA LEU A 94 5.08 1.28 -8.91
C LEU A 94 6.27 1.43 -7.94
N ILE A 95 6.33 0.56 -6.93
CA ILE A 95 7.37 0.52 -5.90
C ILE A 95 7.89 -0.92 -5.78
N GLY A 96 9.20 -1.10 -5.90
CA GLY A 96 9.86 -2.40 -5.78
C GLY A 96 10.53 -2.86 -7.07
N ALA A 97 11.05 -4.09 -7.05
CA ALA A 97 11.68 -4.70 -8.21
C ALA A 97 10.62 -5.30 -9.15
N PRO A 98 10.85 -5.25 -10.48
CA PRO A 98 9.99 -5.93 -11.43
C PRO A 98 10.23 -7.45 -11.40
N ASP A 99 9.16 -8.22 -11.58
CA ASP A 99 9.21 -9.67 -11.73
C ASP A 99 9.18 -10.04 -13.22
N THR A 100 10.13 -10.85 -13.67
CA THR A 100 10.13 -11.38 -15.05
C THR A 100 9.23 -12.60 -15.16
N LEU A 101 8.36 -12.59 -16.15
CA LEU A 101 7.45 -13.67 -16.50
C LEU A 101 8.00 -14.47 -17.68
N LEU A 102 8.07 -15.78 -17.49
CA LEU A 102 8.50 -16.74 -18.50
C LEU A 102 7.29 -17.54 -18.96
N ALA A 103 7.06 -17.59 -20.27
CA ALA A 103 5.90 -18.28 -20.84
C ALA A 103 6.00 -19.80 -20.62
N THR A 104 4.91 -20.38 -20.11
CA THR A 104 4.72 -21.83 -19.95
C THR A 104 3.62 -22.38 -20.85
N GLY A 105 2.96 -21.51 -21.62
CA GLY A 105 1.83 -21.77 -22.50
C GLY A 105 1.31 -20.46 -23.10
N PRO A 106 0.19 -20.45 -23.86
CA PRO A 106 -0.26 -19.29 -24.62
C PRO A 106 -0.48 -18.00 -23.81
N LEU A 107 -1.10 -18.11 -22.64
CA LEU A 107 -1.39 -16.97 -21.74
C LEU A 107 -1.11 -17.33 -20.27
N THR A 108 -0.20 -18.28 -20.06
CA THR A 108 0.19 -18.77 -18.74
C THR A 108 1.69 -18.60 -18.58
N PHE A 109 2.10 -18.11 -17.41
CA PHE A 109 3.46 -17.71 -17.14
C PHE A 109 3.88 -18.19 -15.75
N ARG A 110 5.19 -18.37 -15.59
CA ARG A 110 5.84 -18.52 -14.29
C ARG A 110 6.73 -17.32 -14.01
N ILE A 111 6.80 -16.91 -12.75
CA ILE A 111 7.78 -15.90 -12.32
C ILE A 111 9.18 -16.52 -12.41
N SER A 112 10.19 -15.74 -12.79
CA SER A 112 11.58 -16.19 -12.80
C SER A 112 11.98 -16.76 -11.44
N GLY A 113 12.65 -17.91 -11.45
CA GLY A 113 12.98 -18.67 -10.23
C GLY A 113 11.86 -19.59 -9.71
N GLN A 114 10.63 -19.50 -10.24
CA GLN A 114 9.57 -20.47 -9.95
C GLN A 114 9.55 -21.60 -10.98
N THR A 115 9.20 -22.80 -10.51
CA THR A 115 9.12 -24.01 -11.35
C THR A 115 7.73 -24.24 -11.93
N GLN A 116 6.68 -23.81 -11.23
CA GLN A 116 5.29 -23.98 -11.66
C GLN A 116 4.72 -22.67 -12.23
N PRO A 117 3.81 -22.76 -13.21
CA PRO A 117 3.03 -21.61 -13.66
C PRO A 117 2.20 -21.07 -12.49
N SER A 118 2.23 -19.75 -12.34
CA SER A 118 1.58 -19.06 -11.22
C SER A 118 0.89 -17.78 -11.63
N VAL A 119 1.10 -17.34 -12.89
CA VAL A 119 0.49 -16.16 -13.47
C VAL A 119 -0.29 -16.55 -14.71
N ALA A 120 -1.51 -16.02 -14.86
CA ALA A 120 -2.34 -16.25 -16.03
C ALA A 120 -2.98 -14.94 -16.49
N LEU A 121 -3.04 -14.76 -17.81
CA LEU A 121 -3.79 -13.69 -18.46
C LEU A 121 -5.07 -14.29 -19.04
N THR A 122 -6.21 -13.74 -18.66
CA THR A 122 -7.51 -14.29 -19.06
C THR A 122 -8.55 -13.19 -19.13
N ARG A 123 -9.76 -13.55 -19.54
CA ARG A 123 -10.94 -12.68 -19.41
C ARG A 123 -11.82 -13.18 -18.27
N ASP A 124 -12.47 -12.24 -17.59
CA ASP A 124 -13.54 -12.54 -16.64
C ASP A 124 -14.84 -12.87 -17.39
N ARG A 125 -15.88 -13.28 -16.66
CA ARG A 125 -17.26 -13.50 -17.16
C ARG A 125 -17.80 -12.31 -17.95
N ASP A 126 -17.40 -11.09 -17.58
CA ASP A 126 -17.84 -9.85 -18.19
C ASP A 126 -16.98 -9.46 -19.42
N GLY A 127 -16.01 -10.30 -19.80
CA GLY A 127 -15.10 -10.07 -20.94
C GLY A 127 -13.92 -9.15 -20.64
N GLU A 128 -13.86 -8.60 -19.43
CA GLU A 128 -12.78 -7.75 -18.93
C GLU A 128 -11.45 -8.48 -18.88
N LEU A 129 -10.36 -7.77 -19.15
CA LEU A 129 -9.01 -8.34 -19.15
C LEU A 129 -8.46 -8.45 -17.73
N VAL A 130 -8.02 -9.65 -17.39
CA VAL A 130 -7.62 -10.05 -16.04
C VAL A 130 -6.19 -10.54 -16.02
N LEU A 131 -5.50 -10.18 -14.95
CA LEU A 131 -4.25 -10.78 -14.52
C LEU A 131 -4.46 -11.52 -13.20
N ILE A 132 -4.22 -12.83 -13.23
CA ILE A 132 -4.22 -13.69 -12.05
C ILE A 132 -2.77 -13.95 -11.68
N SER A 133 -2.40 -13.73 -10.41
CA SER A 133 -1.05 -13.99 -9.90
C SER A 133 -1.11 -14.51 -8.46
N PRO A 134 0.02 -14.96 -7.86
CA PRO A 134 0.05 -15.32 -6.45
C PRO A 134 -0.40 -14.17 -5.54
N GLN A 135 -0.19 -12.93 -5.96
CA GLN A 135 -0.57 -11.72 -5.22
C GLN A 135 -2.09 -11.50 -5.23
N GLY A 136 -2.80 -11.99 -6.25
CA GLY A 136 -4.27 -11.98 -6.28
C GLY A 136 -4.85 -11.85 -7.67
N TYR A 137 -6.06 -11.28 -7.71
CA TYR A 137 -6.85 -11.04 -8.91
C TYR A 137 -6.86 -9.54 -9.23
N ALA A 138 -6.41 -9.17 -10.43
CA ALA A 138 -6.31 -7.80 -10.87
C ALA A 138 -6.99 -7.57 -12.23
N LEU A 139 -7.72 -6.47 -12.33
CA LEU A 139 -8.39 -6.04 -13.57
C LEU A 139 -7.52 -5.00 -14.28
N LYS A 140 -7.57 -5.00 -15.62
CA LYS A 140 -6.91 -3.97 -16.41
C LYS A 140 -7.53 -2.60 -16.07
N ALA A 141 -6.68 -1.67 -15.67
CA ALA A 141 -7.10 -0.34 -15.27
C ALA A 141 -7.34 0.56 -16.49
N GLY A 142 -8.28 1.50 -16.36
CA GLY A 142 -8.57 2.51 -17.38
C GLY A 142 -7.50 3.60 -17.48
N MET A 143 -7.70 4.55 -18.40
CA MET A 143 -6.77 5.66 -18.68
C MET A 143 -6.35 6.49 -17.45
N TRP A 144 -7.23 6.58 -16.45
CA TRP A 144 -7.04 7.43 -15.26
C TRP A 144 -6.37 6.72 -14.08
N TRP A 145 -5.74 5.56 -14.31
CA TRP A 145 -5.11 4.75 -13.27
C TRP A 145 -4.03 5.50 -12.47
N TRP A 146 -3.38 6.50 -13.09
CA TRP A 146 -2.31 7.29 -12.47
C TRP A 146 -2.83 8.38 -11.53
N LEU A 147 -4.11 8.72 -11.57
CA LEU A 147 -4.68 9.82 -10.77
C LEU A 147 -4.67 9.53 -9.25
N PRO A 148 -5.15 8.37 -8.76
CA PRO A 148 -5.06 8.06 -7.32
C PRO A 148 -3.63 8.09 -6.75
N PRO A 149 -2.61 7.44 -7.36
CA PRO A 149 -1.25 7.48 -6.82
C PRO A 149 -0.61 8.87 -6.89
N THR A 150 -0.87 9.65 -7.95
CA THR A 150 -0.34 11.01 -8.04
C THR A 150 -0.94 11.94 -6.99
N LEU A 151 -2.26 11.87 -6.76
CA LEU A 151 -2.92 12.63 -5.69
C LEU A 151 -2.42 12.21 -4.30
N PHE A 152 -2.19 10.92 -4.09
CA PHE A 152 -1.62 10.42 -2.85
C PHE A 152 -0.23 10.99 -2.58
N TRP A 153 0.70 10.86 -3.54
CA TRP A 153 2.06 11.39 -3.38
C TRP A 153 2.10 12.91 -3.26
N ALA A 154 1.27 13.63 -4.02
CA ALA A 154 1.11 15.07 -3.86
C ALA A 154 0.61 15.44 -2.46
N SER A 155 -0.29 14.64 -1.89
CA SER A 155 -0.79 14.85 -0.53
C SER A 155 0.29 14.64 0.52
N ILE A 156 1.11 13.59 0.38
CA ILE A 156 2.26 13.34 1.25
C ILE A 156 3.27 14.49 1.17
N LEU A 157 3.54 15.00 -0.04
CA LEU A 157 4.45 16.13 -0.25
C LEU A 157 3.94 17.38 0.48
N LEU A 158 2.68 17.76 0.26
CA LEU A 158 2.05 18.92 0.91
C LEU A 158 2.00 18.80 2.43
N ALA A 159 1.67 17.60 2.93
CA ALA A 159 1.67 17.30 4.36
C ALA A 159 3.06 17.48 4.97
N THR A 160 4.11 17.00 4.28
CA THR A 160 5.50 17.09 4.71
C THR A 160 5.99 18.54 4.72
N THR A 161 5.81 19.26 3.61
CA THR A 161 6.23 20.67 3.51
C THR A 161 5.47 21.54 4.52
N SER A 162 4.18 21.25 4.77
CA SER A 162 3.38 21.99 5.75
C SER A 162 3.79 21.67 7.18
N SER A 163 4.25 20.44 7.47
CA SER A 163 4.75 20.06 8.78
C SER A 163 6.05 20.80 9.10
N ILE A 164 6.99 20.85 8.14
CA ILE A 164 8.24 21.62 8.27
C ILE A 164 7.94 23.11 8.46
N ALA A 165 7.04 23.68 7.65
CA ALA A 165 6.61 25.06 7.80
C ALA A 165 5.95 25.32 9.17
N GLY A 166 5.14 24.37 9.65
CA GLY A 166 4.53 24.36 10.98
C GLY A 166 5.56 24.51 12.09
N LEU A 167 6.63 23.68 12.07
CA LEU A 167 7.72 23.73 13.04
C LEU A 167 8.45 25.08 13.01
N ILE A 168 8.74 25.61 11.83
CA ILE A 168 9.36 26.93 11.66
C ILE A 168 8.44 28.03 12.22
N TRP A 169 7.12 27.94 12.00
CA TRP A 169 6.16 28.90 12.51
C TRP A 169 6.00 28.85 14.04
N ILE A 170 6.25 27.71 14.70
CA ILE A 170 6.35 27.65 16.17
C ILE A 170 7.48 28.57 16.66
N ILE A 171 8.65 28.54 16.01
CA ILE A 171 9.78 29.40 16.37
C ILE A 171 9.40 30.89 16.20
N TYR A 172 8.78 31.25 15.07
CA TYR A 172 8.33 32.63 14.85
C TYR A 172 7.22 33.07 15.82
N ALA A 173 6.36 32.15 16.24
CA ALA A 173 5.34 32.39 17.25
C ALA A 173 5.95 32.65 18.64
N LEU A 174 6.94 31.85 19.05
CA LEU A 174 7.68 32.04 20.30
C LEU A 174 8.40 33.40 20.32
N ARG A 175 8.90 33.84 19.16
CA ARG A 175 9.49 35.18 18.97
C ARG A 175 8.46 36.31 18.87
N LYS A 176 7.16 36.03 19.03
CA LYS A 176 6.03 36.98 18.89
C LYS A 176 5.96 37.70 17.54
N GLN A 177 6.53 37.11 16.48
CA GLN A 177 6.58 37.70 15.13
C GLN A 177 5.37 37.34 14.25
N LEU A 178 4.42 36.56 14.78
CA LEU A 178 3.20 36.15 14.08
C LEU A 178 1.95 36.56 14.84
N PRO A 179 0.90 37.05 14.14
CA PRO A 179 -0.37 37.34 14.78
C PRO A 179 -1.01 36.04 15.27
N ARG A 180 -1.45 36.04 16.55
CA ARG A 180 -2.02 34.85 17.23
C ARG A 180 -3.17 34.19 16.45
N LEU A 181 -3.95 34.99 15.72
CA LEU A 181 -5.07 34.54 14.90
C LEU A 181 -4.65 33.68 13.68
N GLN A 182 -3.40 33.79 13.21
CA GLN A 182 -2.89 33.01 12.08
C GLN A 182 -2.09 31.78 12.51
N LEU A 183 -1.81 31.63 13.80
CA LEU A 183 -0.97 30.56 14.34
C LEU A 183 -1.70 29.21 14.32
N LEU A 184 -2.96 29.18 14.77
CA LEU A 184 -3.73 27.92 14.86
C LEU A 184 -3.93 27.24 13.48
N PRO A 185 -4.38 27.94 12.40
CA PRO A 185 -4.53 27.32 11.08
C PRO A 185 -3.21 26.85 10.45
N ARG A 186 -2.08 27.35 10.96
CA ARG A 186 -0.73 27.02 10.52
C ARG A 186 -0.13 25.81 11.24
N LEU A 187 -0.55 25.55 12.49
CA LEU A 187 -0.10 24.39 13.28
C LEU A 187 -0.98 23.16 13.12
N LEU A 188 -2.26 23.35 12.80
CA LEU A 188 -3.20 22.26 12.62
C LEU A 188 -2.78 21.22 11.55
N PRO A 189 -2.11 21.55 10.42
CA PRO A 189 -1.63 20.51 9.50
C PRO A 189 -0.53 19.66 10.14
N LEU A 190 0.38 20.27 10.92
CA LEU A 190 1.41 19.55 11.66
C LEU A 190 0.81 18.61 12.71
N LEU A 191 -0.21 19.06 13.45
CA LEU A 191 -0.89 18.18 14.43
C LEU A 191 -1.62 17.03 13.73
N ALA A 192 -2.25 17.30 12.58
CA ALA A 192 -2.89 16.27 11.77
C ALA A 192 -1.87 15.24 11.25
N THR A 193 -0.72 15.67 10.72
CA THR A 193 0.32 14.74 10.26
C THR A 193 0.90 13.91 11.39
N VAL A 194 1.11 14.49 12.58
CA VAL A 194 1.52 13.75 13.77
C VAL A 194 0.49 12.68 14.15
N ALA A 195 -0.80 13.01 14.14
CA ALA A 195 -1.86 12.03 14.38
C ALA A 195 -1.81 10.88 13.36
N LEU A 196 -1.58 11.17 12.08
CA LEU A 196 -1.43 10.15 11.04
C LEU A 196 -0.18 9.28 11.24
N ILE A 197 0.95 9.86 11.67
CA ILE A 197 2.17 9.11 11.99
C ILE A 197 1.92 8.16 13.16
N ILE A 198 1.19 8.59 14.19
CA ILE A 198 0.81 7.75 15.32
C ILE A 198 0.00 6.53 14.86
N VAL A 199 -0.92 6.69 13.89
CA VAL A 199 -1.65 5.55 13.30
C VAL A 199 -0.70 4.55 12.67
N VAL A 200 0.26 5.01 11.86
CA VAL A 200 1.24 4.14 11.21
C VAL A 200 2.11 3.39 12.22
N LEU A 201 2.59 4.09 13.26
CA LEU A 201 3.40 3.48 14.32
C LEU A 201 2.61 2.44 15.13
N ALA A 202 1.36 2.75 15.48
CA ALA A 202 0.49 1.82 16.19
C ALA A 202 0.21 0.56 15.35
N LEU A 203 0.03 0.70 14.04
CA LEU A 203 -0.19 -0.42 13.13
C LEU A 203 1.06 -1.33 13.01
N VAL A 204 2.24 -0.74 12.89
CA VAL A 204 3.51 -1.48 12.84
C VAL A 204 3.75 -2.22 14.15
N SER A 205 3.48 -1.57 15.30
CA SER A 205 3.59 -2.21 16.62
C SER A 205 2.64 -3.41 16.75
N LEU A 206 1.38 -3.24 16.35
CA LEU A 206 0.37 -4.31 16.42
C LEU A 206 0.72 -5.49 15.51
N GLY A 207 1.27 -5.25 14.32
CA GLY A 207 1.74 -6.32 13.43
C GLY A 207 2.84 -7.20 14.04
N GLY A 208 3.66 -6.63 14.94
CA GLY A 208 4.66 -7.38 15.71
C GLY A 208 4.07 -8.15 16.90
N ASN A 209 2.86 -7.80 17.35
CA ASN A 209 2.23 -8.36 18.53
C ASN A 209 0.74 -8.67 18.28
N VAL A 210 0.48 -9.56 17.32
CA VAL A 210 -0.87 -9.93 16.87
C VAL A 210 -1.74 -10.45 18.02
N ALA A 211 -1.15 -11.02 19.07
CA ALA A 211 -1.88 -11.46 20.28
C ALA A 211 -2.52 -10.29 21.06
N ALA A 212 -2.07 -9.05 20.85
CA ALA A 212 -2.69 -7.85 21.40
C ALA A 212 -3.88 -7.37 20.54
N ALA A 213 -4.00 -7.82 19.29
CA ALA A 213 -5.19 -7.56 18.48
C ALA A 213 -6.38 -8.33 19.07
N GLY A 214 -7.46 -7.61 19.43
CA GLY A 214 -8.62 -8.19 20.13
C GLY A 214 -8.69 -7.87 21.63
N ARG A 215 -7.68 -7.21 22.21
CA ARG A 215 -7.73 -6.70 23.59
C ARG A 215 -7.66 -5.18 23.60
N ILE A 216 -8.15 -4.58 24.68
CA ILE A 216 -7.93 -3.16 24.94
C ILE A 216 -6.44 -2.98 25.31
N SER A 217 -5.63 -2.73 24.28
CA SER A 217 -4.22 -2.35 24.41
C SER A 217 -4.03 -0.87 24.06
N PHE A 218 -2.89 -0.30 24.45
CA PHE A 218 -2.54 1.08 24.11
C PHE A 218 -2.57 1.31 22.58
N GLU A 219 -2.06 0.36 21.81
CA GLU A 219 -2.05 0.39 20.34
C GLU A 219 -3.46 0.36 19.77
N SER A 220 -4.35 -0.49 20.30
CA SER A 220 -5.73 -0.58 19.84
C SER A 220 -6.48 0.72 20.05
N VAL A 221 -6.30 1.38 21.20
CA VAL A 221 -6.91 2.67 21.52
C VAL A 221 -6.33 3.78 20.62
N LEU A 222 -5.02 3.76 20.35
CA LEU A 222 -4.41 4.71 19.41
C LEU A 222 -4.96 4.55 17.99
N LEU A 223 -5.16 3.31 17.52
CA LEU A 223 -5.77 3.03 16.21
C LEU A 223 -7.23 3.49 16.13
N PHE A 224 -7.93 3.62 17.26
CA PHE A 224 -9.26 4.22 17.31
C PHE A 224 -9.23 5.76 17.34
N VAL A 225 -8.45 6.34 18.25
CA VAL A 225 -8.47 7.78 18.54
C VAL A 225 -7.69 8.60 17.51
N ALA A 226 -6.52 8.12 17.07
CA ALA A 226 -5.64 8.91 16.21
C ALA A 226 -6.23 9.21 14.82
N PRO A 227 -6.93 8.28 14.11
CA PRO A 227 -7.59 8.60 12.86
C PRO A 227 -8.74 9.61 13.03
N LEU A 228 -9.47 9.54 14.14
CA LEU A 228 -10.53 10.51 14.47
C LEU A 228 -9.94 11.90 14.73
N ALA A 229 -8.89 11.98 15.54
CA ALA A 229 -8.16 13.21 15.79
C ALA A 229 -7.63 13.82 14.49
N PHE A 230 -7.04 12.99 13.61
CA PHE A 230 -6.59 13.40 12.28
C PHE A 230 -7.71 14.04 11.45
N ALA A 231 -8.88 13.38 11.36
CA ALA A 231 -10.02 13.89 10.60
C ALA A 231 -10.55 15.22 11.19
N VAL A 232 -10.69 15.30 12.51
CA VAL A 232 -11.17 16.51 13.20
C VAL A 232 -10.21 17.67 13.03
N LEU A 233 -8.90 17.47 13.21
CA LEU A 233 -7.88 18.50 13.05
C LEU A 233 -7.82 19.02 11.60
N THR A 234 -7.95 18.11 10.63
CA THR A 234 -7.99 18.45 9.21
C THR A 234 -9.21 19.29 8.86
N LEU A 235 -10.40 18.87 9.28
CA LEU A 235 -11.65 19.60 9.04
C LEU A 235 -11.65 20.96 9.75
N TRP A 236 -11.21 21.00 11.00
CA TRP A 236 -11.15 22.23 11.78
C TRP A 236 -10.17 23.24 11.16
N GLY A 237 -9.00 22.76 10.73
CA GLY A 237 -8.00 23.57 10.05
C GLY A 237 -8.49 24.11 8.72
N LEU A 238 -9.22 23.31 7.93
CA LEU A 238 -9.87 23.74 6.70
C LEU A 238 -10.88 24.87 6.98
N VAL A 239 -11.82 24.65 7.91
CA VAL A 239 -12.86 25.62 8.26
C VAL A 239 -12.24 26.93 8.76
N LEU A 240 -11.22 26.86 9.60
CA LEU A 240 -10.52 28.05 10.09
C LEU A 240 -9.79 28.79 8.96
N THR A 241 -9.15 28.07 8.04
CA THR A 241 -8.43 28.67 6.92
C THR A 241 -9.39 29.38 5.96
N VAL A 242 -10.55 28.78 5.67
CA VAL A 242 -11.61 29.41 4.86
C VAL A 242 -12.18 30.63 5.57
N ARG A 243 -12.57 30.52 6.85
CA ARG A 243 -13.16 31.64 7.61
C ARG A 243 -12.18 32.81 7.78
N ARG A 244 -10.89 32.52 7.94
CA ARG A 244 -9.84 33.53 8.14
C ARG A 244 -9.08 33.87 6.87
N PHE A 245 -9.55 33.43 5.69
CA PHE A 245 -8.81 33.56 4.43
C PHE A 245 -8.39 35.01 4.14
N ARG A 246 -9.28 35.98 4.38
CA ARG A 246 -9.02 37.41 4.16
C ARG A 246 -8.10 38.05 5.21
N LEU A 247 -7.86 37.38 6.34
CA LEU A 247 -7.04 37.87 7.45
C LEU A 247 -5.56 37.44 7.32
N PHE A 248 -5.21 36.63 6.33
CA PHE A 248 -3.83 36.24 6.08
C PHE A 248 -3.04 37.38 5.46
N ARG A 249 -1.82 37.60 5.96
CA ARG A 249 -0.89 38.62 5.43
C ARG A 249 -0.51 38.35 3.97
N SER A 250 -0.43 37.08 3.58
CA SER A 250 -0.14 36.65 2.20
C SER A 250 -1.21 35.67 1.73
N ARG A 251 -1.80 35.96 0.56
CA ARG A 251 -2.80 35.09 -0.08
C ARG A 251 -2.20 33.77 -0.56
N VAL A 252 -0.89 33.75 -0.87
CA VAL A 252 -0.18 32.54 -1.29
C VAL A 252 -0.16 31.52 -0.15
N VAL A 253 0.09 31.96 1.08
CA VAL A 253 0.08 31.08 2.27
C VAL A 253 -1.32 30.53 2.53
N ALA A 254 -2.36 31.35 2.33
CA ALA A 254 -3.73 30.91 2.51
C ALA A 254 -4.12 29.83 1.48
N TRP A 255 -3.78 30.02 0.20
CA TRP A 255 -3.98 29.01 -0.85
C TRP A 255 -3.19 27.74 -0.60
N TYR A 256 -1.92 27.86 -0.22
CA TYR A 256 -1.09 26.72 0.15
C TYR A 256 -1.72 25.90 1.28
N LEU A 257 -2.18 26.55 2.35
CA LEU A 257 -2.86 25.86 3.45
C LEU A 257 -4.17 25.20 2.99
N LEU A 258 -4.98 25.87 2.17
CA LEU A 258 -6.21 25.27 1.62
C LEU A 258 -5.91 24.01 0.80
N LEU A 259 -4.89 24.04 -0.06
CA LEU A 259 -4.45 22.87 -0.82
C LEU A 259 -3.97 21.75 0.10
N THR A 260 -3.19 22.07 1.13
CA THR A 260 -2.75 21.09 2.14
C THR A 260 -3.94 20.46 2.87
N TYR A 261 -4.92 21.24 3.32
CA TYR A 261 -6.11 20.68 3.98
C TYR A 261 -6.99 19.89 3.03
N GLY A 262 -7.09 20.28 1.75
CA GLY A 262 -7.75 19.49 0.72
C GLY A 262 -7.07 18.13 0.53
N ALA A 263 -5.74 18.12 0.44
CA ALA A 263 -4.93 16.90 0.36
C ALA A 263 -5.07 15.99 1.58
N LEU A 264 -4.97 16.54 2.80
CA LEU A 264 -5.20 15.79 4.03
C LEU A 264 -6.66 15.28 4.11
N GLY A 265 -7.61 16.07 3.61
CA GLY A 265 -9.01 15.68 3.48
C GLY A 265 -9.21 14.48 2.56
N LEU A 266 -8.52 14.43 1.43
CA LEU A 266 -8.51 13.25 0.54
C LEU A 266 -8.02 12.01 1.29
N ILE A 267 -6.92 12.09 2.03
CA ILE A 267 -6.42 10.99 2.86
C ILE A 267 -7.47 10.57 3.89
N ALA A 268 -8.12 11.52 4.57
CA ALA A 268 -9.17 11.23 5.54
C ALA A 268 -10.38 10.53 4.91
N THR A 269 -10.81 10.94 3.71
CA THR A 269 -11.89 10.28 2.98
C THR A 269 -11.54 8.85 2.58
N VAL A 270 -10.30 8.61 2.14
CA VAL A 270 -9.84 7.25 1.82
C VAL A 270 -9.83 6.39 3.08
N LEU A 271 -9.23 6.86 4.19
CA LEU A 271 -9.26 6.14 5.45
C LEU A 271 -10.70 5.83 5.92
N GLY A 272 -11.61 6.80 5.79
CA GLY A 272 -13.03 6.60 6.09
C GLY A 272 -13.71 5.55 5.22
N SER A 273 -13.47 5.57 3.91
CA SER A 273 -14.08 4.60 2.97
C SER A 273 -13.65 3.15 3.23
N TYR A 274 -12.47 2.94 3.82
CA TYR A 274 -11.95 1.62 4.20
C TYR A 274 -12.19 1.29 5.69
N GLY A 275 -13.00 2.09 6.40
CA GLY A 275 -13.40 1.80 7.78
C GLY A 275 -12.32 2.05 8.84
N TRP A 276 -11.27 2.81 8.52
CA TRP A 276 -10.20 3.12 9.47
C TRP A 276 -10.57 4.21 10.48
N LEU A 277 -11.59 5.02 10.18
CA LEU A 277 -12.05 6.05 11.11
C LEU A 277 -12.82 5.41 12.27
N GLY A 278 -12.21 5.41 13.46
CA GLY A 278 -12.83 4.83 14.65
C GLY A 278 -12.82 3.30 14.64
N LEU A 279 -11.78 2.69 14.09
CA LEU A 279 -11.62 1.25 14.05
C LEU A 279 -11.48 0.66 15.47
N GLN A 280 -12.46 -0.16 15.88
CA GLN A 280 -12.50 -0.81 17.19
C GLN A 280 -12.02 -2.26 17.07
N LEU A 281 -10.78 -2.52 17.46
CA LEU A 281 -10.20 -3.88 17.38
C LEU A 281 -10.68 -4.82 18.49
N TRP A 282 -11.24 -4.27 19.58
CA TRP A 282 -11.66 -5.04 20.76
C TRP A 282 -13.14 -5.39 20.77
N SER A 283 -13.91 -4.96 19.77
CA SER A 283 -15.35 -5.25 19.67
C SER A 283 -15.67 -6.50 18.85
N VAL A 284 -14.65 -7.33 18.57
CA VAL A 284 -14.73 -8.56 17.76
C VAL A 284 -14.33 -9.76 18.60
#